data_AF-A0A0W0G1H6-F1
#
_entry.id   AF-A0A0W0G1H6-F1
#
_cell.length_a   1.000
_cell.length_b   1.000
_cell.length_c   1.000
_cell.angle_alpha   90.00
_cell.angle_beta   90.00
_cell.angle_gamma   90.00
#
_symmetry.space_group_name_H-M   'P 1'
#
loop_
_entity.id
_entity.type
_entity.pdbx_description
1 polymer ?
#
loop_
_entity_poly.entity_id
_entity_poly.type
_entity_poly.pdbx_seq_one_letter_code
_entity_poly.pdbx_strand_id
1 'polypeptide(L)'
;MHFNTVLLSTLFASIGLVNALNGDGTWYQPNGGFGACGWRLSNSDMIAALPSSTYANGSKCRQRINVHYQSKSVNVVVADLCAGCGPNDVDLSESAFKQLTGLDAGRIKVNWNFEGDLPVLDNNRGNIPVDAGMTGDATWYQPNGAYGACNAPSANYDLVAGLPPGHYANGSKCWRHLNVHYQGKSIDVTVVDLCPGCGPNDINLSEGAFQLLAPLAVGRIRVHWELKA
;
A
#
# COMPACT_ATOMS: atom_id res chain seq x y z
N MET A 1 28.74 20.33 -44.84
CA MET A 1 27.54 19.60 -44.40
C MET A 1 27.91 18.90 -43.10
N HIS A 2 27.42 19.38 -41.95
CA HIS A 2 27.76 18.83 -40.64
C HIS A 2 26.75 17.72 -40.28
N PHE A 3 27.24 16.49 -40.07
CA PHE A 3 26.42 15.36 -39.62
C PHE A 3 26.46 15.30 -38.09
N ASN A 4 25.31 15.50 -37.44
CA ASN A 4 25.13 15.28 -36.00
C ASN A 4 24.89 13.79 -35.75
N THR A 5 25.87 13.13 -35.12
CA THR A 5 25.72 11.75 -34.64
C THR A 5 24.94 11.76 -33.34
N VAL A 6 23.69 11.29 -33.36
CA VAL A 6 22.88 11.08 -32.15
C VAL A 6 23.38 9.80 -31.47
N LEU A 7 23.99 9.93 -30.29
CA LEU A 7 24.27 8.78 -29.41
C LEU A 7 22.94 8.22 -28.88
N LEU A 8 22.54 7.05 -29.38
CA LEU A 8 21.44 6.27 -28.84
C LEU A 8 21.95 5.52 -27.60
N SER A 9 21.68 6.05 -26.40
CA SER A 9 21.97 5.34 -25.15
C SER A 9 20.94 4.23 -24.97
N THR A 10 21.37 2.97 -25.05
CA THR A 10 20.53 1.82 -24.76
C THR A 10 20.40 1.67 -23.25
N LEU A 11 19.25 2.08 -22.72
CA LEU A 11 18.85 1.82 -21.34
C LEU A 11 18.58 0.32 -21.20
N PHE A 12 19.55 -0.43 -20.69
CA PHE A 12 19.31 -1.81 -20.26
C PHE A 12 18.47 -1.78 -18.98
N ALA A 13 17.15 -1.84 -19.12
CA ALA A 13 16.27 -2.15 -18.00
C ALA A 13 16.59 -3.56 -17.53
N SER A 14 17.14 -3.69 -16.32
CA SER A 14 17.35 -4.96 -15.66
C SER A 14 15.97 -5.55 -15.34
N ILE A 15 15.45 -6.41 -16.23
CA ILE A 15 14.24 -7.17 -15.96
C ILE A 15 14.63 -8.24 -14.94
N GLY A 16 14.53 -7.90 -13.65
CA GLY A 16 14.58 -8.91 -12.60
C GLY A 16 13.46 -9.90 -12.87
N LEU A 17 13.81 -11.17 -13.04
CA LEU A 17 12.84 -12.25 -13.16
C LEU A 17 12.10 -12.37 -11.82
N VAL A 18 10.92 -11.74 -11.72
CA VAL A 18 10.00 -11.96 -10.61
C VAL A 18 9.45 -13.37 -10.77
N ASN A 19 9.82 -14.27 -9.87
CA ASN A 19 9.26 -15.62 -9.82
C ASN A 19 7.81 -15.53 -9.34
N ALA A 20 6.90 -15.25 -10.26
CA ALA A 20 5.47 -15.24 -10.01
C ALA A 20 4.93 -16.68 -9.87
N LEU A 21 4.30 -16.93 -8.72
CA LEU A 21 3.54 -18.12 -8.43
C LEU A 21 2.13 -17.97 -9.01
N ASN A 22 1.58 -19.05 -9.57
CA ASN A 22 0.24 -19.07 -10.14
C ASN A 22 -0.63 -20.02 -9.32
N GLY A 23 -1.81 -19.58 -8.93
CA GLY A 23 -2.73 -20.35 -8.09
C GLY A 23 -4.14 -19.76 -8.07
N ASP A 24 -4.97 -20.25 -7.16
CA ASP A 24 -6.28 -19.67 -6.89
C ASP A 24 -6.21 -18.63 -5.76
N GLY A 25 -6.92 -17.53 -5.93
CA GLY A 25 -7.22 -16.57 -4.88
C GLY A 25 -8.63 -16.80 -4.36
N THR A 26 -8.79 -16.99 -3.05
CA THR A 26 -10.08 -16.98 -2.35
C THR A 26 -10.11 -15.86 -1.31
N TRP A 27 -11.18 -15.80 -0.51
CA TRP A 27 -11.23 -14.90 0.62
C TRP A 27 -11.80 -15.52 1.90
N TYR A 28 -11.40 -14.95 3.03
CA TYR A 28 -11.87 -15.30 4.37
C TYR A 28 -12.10 -14.08 5.27
N GLN A 29 -12.76 -14.33 6.40
CA GLN A 29 -13.02 -13.35 7.46
C GLN A 29 -12.38 -13.82 8.77
N PRO A 30 -11.28 -13.19 9.23
CA PRO A 30 -10.68 -13.53 10.51
C PRO A 30 -11.54 -13.15 11.73
N ASN A 31 -12.48 -12.21 11.58
CA ASN A 31 -13.43 -11.81 12.64
C ASN A 31 -12.79 -11.47 14.00
N GLY A 32 -11.61 -10.84 13.99
CA GLY A 32 -10.88 -10.47 15.20
C GLY A 32 -10.06 -11.63 15.82
N GLY A 33 -10.06 -12.81 15.19
CA GLY A 33 -9.29 -13.98 15.59
C GLY A 33 -7.77 -13.78 15.44
N PHE A 34 -7.00 -14.66 16.08
CA PHE A 34 -5.56 -14.68 15.91
C PHE A 34 -5.20 -15.47 14.65
N GLY A 35 -4.41 -14.86 13.76
CA GLY A 35 -3.76 -15.60 12.68
C GLY A 35 -2.59 -16.43 13.21
N ALA A 36 -2.17 -17.43 12.44
CA ALA A 36 -1.04 -18.30 12.75
C ALA A 36 0.29 -17.53 12.94
N CYS A 37 0.38 -16.29 12.45
CA CYS A 37 1.54 -15.43 12.67
C CYS A 37 1.54 -14.68 14.01
N GLY A 38 0.52 -14.87 14.86
CA GLY A 38 0.56 -14.49 16.27
C GLY A 38 -0.03 -13.14 16.63
N TRP A 39 -0.81 -12.50 15.76
CA TRP A 39 -1.56 -11.28 16.08
C TRP A 39 -3.04 -11.37 15.68
N ARG A 40 -3.87 -10.51 16.26
CA ARG A 40 -5.29 -10.41 15.92
C ARG A 40 -5.47 -9.79 14.55
N LEU A 41 -6.34 -10.40 13.74
CA LEU A 41 -6.64 -9.99 12.39
C LEU A 41 -8.07 -9.47 12.28
N SER A 42 -8.28 -8.43 11.50
CA SER A 42 -9.59 -7.86 11.18
C SER A 42 -9.97 -8.14 9.72
N ASN A 43 -11.28 -8.13 9.41
CA ASN A 43 -11.76 -8.32 8.03
C ASN A 43 -11.31 -7.17 7.11
N SER A 44 -10.97 -6.02 7.69
CA SER A 44 -10.45 -4.83 7.00
C SER A 44 -8.92 -4.81 6.82
N ASP A 45 -8.20 -5.78 7.38
CA ASP A 45 -6.73 -5.82 7.24
C ASP A 45 -6.36 -6.28 5.84
N MET A 46 -5.32 -5.69 5.25
CA MET A 46 -4.77 -6.13 3.95
C MET A 46 -3.83 -7.31 4.13
N ILE A 47 -4.41 -8.48 4.42
CA ILE A 47 -3.66 -9.69 4.78
C ILE A 47 -4.02 -10.88 3.91
N ALA A 48 -3.13 -11.87 3.93
CA ALA A 48 -3.27 -13.16 3.29
C ALA A 48 -2.90 -14.30 4.23
N ALA A 49 -3.59 -15.44 4.04
CA ALA A 49 -3.19 -16.74 4.54
C ALA A 49 -2.53 -17.54 3.41
N LEU A 50 -1.39 -18.18 3.71
CA LEU A 50 -0.63 -18.97 2.72
C LEU A 50 -0.79 -20.48 2.96
N PRO A 51 -0.70 -21.33 1.92
CA PRO A 51 -0.69 -22.78 2.09
C PRO A 51 0.52 -23.23 2.90
N SER A 52 0.39 -24.35 3.62
CA SER A 52 1.43 -24.88 4.53
C SER A 52 2.83 -24.93 3.91
N SER A 53 2.94 -25.33 2.64
CA SER A 53 4.21 -25.41 1.90
C SER A 53 4.91 -24.06 1.80
N THR A 54 4.15 -23.01 1.48
CA THR A 54 4.71 -21.66 1.29
C THR A 54 4.80 -20.90 2.59
N TYR A 55 3.81 -21.03 3.49
CA TYR A 55 3.83 -20.48 4.85
C TYR A 55 5.09 -20.90 5.61
N ALA A 56 5.57 -22.13 5.36
CA ALA A 56 6.85 -22.65 5.81
C ALA A 56 7.06 -22.45 7.32
N ASN A 57 6.12 -22.97 8.11
CA ASN A 57 6.09 -22.90 9.58
C ASN A 57 6.25 -21.47 10.13
N GLY A 58 5.67 -20.49 9.44
CA GLY A 58 5.67 -19.09 9.87
C GLY A 58 6.93 -18.32 9.47
N SER A 59 7.89 -18.94 8.79
CA SER A 59 9.06 -18.21 8.26
C SER A 59 8.69 -17.12 7.24
N LYS A 60 7.47 -17.18 6.68
CA LYS A 60 6.91 -16.15 5.79
C LYS A 60 6.01 -15.14 6.50
N CYS A 61 5.79 -15.27 7.79
CA CYS A 61 5.02 -14.27 8.53
C CYS A 61 5.61 -12.89 8.36
N ARG A 62 4.74 -11.89 8.22
CA ARG A 62 5.08 -10.48 7.99
C ARG A 62 5.75 -10.17 6.64
N GLN A 63 6.00 -11.18 5.80
CA GLN A 63 6.43 -10.92 4.43
C GLN A 63 5.27 -10.34 3.62
N ARG A 64 5.61 -9.54 2.62
CA ARG A 64 4.64 -8.95 1.69
C ARG A 64 4.57 -9.77 0.42
N ILE A 65 3.37 -9.92 -0.10
CA ILE A 65 3.12 -10.47 -1.43
C ILE A 65 2.29 -9.47 -2.25
N ASN A 66 2.57 -9.43 -3.54
CA ASN A 66 1.76 -8.72 -4.52
C ASN A 66 0.89 -9.75 -5.25
N VAL A 67 -0.43 -9.62 -5.15
CA VAL A 67 -1.38 -10.54 -5.78
C VAL A 67 -2.06 -9.83 -6.94
N HIS A 68 -1.97 -10.41 -8.13
CA HIS A 68 -2.52 -9.86 -9.36
C HIS A 68 -3.73 -10.66 -9.83
N TYR A 69 -4.75 -9.94 -10.28
CA TYR A 69 -5.93 -10.47 -10.96
C TYR A 69 -6.30 -9.56 -12.12
N GLN A 70 -6.20 -10.07 -13.35
CA GLN A 70 -6.43 -9.28 -14.56
C GLN A 70 -5.56 -8.00 -14.57
N SER A 71 -6.17 -6.82 -14.71
CA SER A 71 -5.47 -5.53 -14.69
C SER A 71 -5.33 -4.92 -13.29
N LYS A 72 -5.70 -5.65 -12.24
CA LYS A 72 -5.68 -5.18 -10.85
C LYS A 72 -4.65 -5.94 -10.04
N SER A 73 -4.17 -5.32 -8.97
CA SER A 73 -3.31 -5.96 -7.99
C SER A 73 -3.58 -5.45 -6.59
N VAL A 74 -3.14 -6.23 -5.61
CA VAL A 74 -3.26 -5.91 -4.20
C VAL A 74 -2.02 -6.36 -3.44
N ASN A 75 -1.51 -5.49 -2.58
CA ASN A 75 -0.40 -5.80 -1.69
C ASN A 75 -0.98 -6.25 -0.35
N VAL A 76 -0.50 -7.39 0.13
CA VAL A 76 -0.97 -7.96 1.41
C VAL A 76 0.19 -8.49 2.23
N VAL A 77 0.00 -8.49 3.55
CA VAL A 77 0.93 -9.11 4.49
C VAL A 77 0.50 -10.54 4.78
N VAL A 78 1.47 -11.45 4.78
CA VAL A 78 1.28 -12.83 5.22
C VAL A 78 1.06 -12.83 6.73
N ALA A 79 -0.16 -13.18 7.12
CA ALA A 79 -0.63 -13.07 8.50
C ALA A 79 -1.16 -14.39 9.07
N ASP A 80 -1.42 -15.38 8.20
CA ASP A 80 -2.04 -16.62 8.62
C ASP A 80 -1.61 -17.83 7.76
N LEU A 81 -1.99 -19.01 8.23
CA LEU A 81 -1.84 -20.30 7.57
C LEU A 81 -3.19 -20.73 7.00
N CYS A 82 -3.25 -20.95 5.70
CA CYS A 82 -4.38 -21.61 5.04
C CYS A 82 -4.12 -23.12 4.94
N ALA A 83 -4.54 -23.88 5.95
CA ALA A 83 -4.30 -25.33 6.00
C ALA A 83 -4.99 -26.12 4.86
N GLY A 84 -6.09 -25.59 4.32
CA GLY A 84 -6.85 -26.20 3.22
C GLY A 84 -6.47 -25.73 1.82
N CYS A 85 -5.54 -24.78 1.69
CA CYS A 85 -5.16 -24.22 0.39
C CYS A 85 -4.30 -25.19 -0.42
N GLY A 86 -4.52 -25.22 -1.73
CA GLY A 86 -3.66 -25.93 -2.66
C GLY A 86 -2.29 -25.26 -2.81
N PRO A 87 -1.33 -25.92 -3.50
CA PRO A 87 -0.05 -25.30 -3.82
C PRO A 87 -0.24 -23.96 -4.54
N ASN A 88 0.45 -22.91 -4.08
CA ASN A 88 0.39 -21.55 -4.61
C ASN A 88 -0.95 -20.82 -4.51
N ASP A 89 -1.97 -21.41 -3.88
CA ASP A 89 -3.20 -20.67 -3.58
C ASP A 89 -2.91 -19.56 -2.55
N VAL A 90 -3.78 -18.56 -2.52
CA VAL A 90 -3.72 -17.47 -1.54
C VAL A 90 -5.14 -17.21 -1.04
N ASP A 91 -5.33 -17.22 0.28
CA ASP A 91 -6.61 -16.89 0.88
C ASP A 91 -6.56 -15.47 1.46
N LEU A 92 -7.23 -14.54 0.81
CA LEU A 92 -7.15 -13.11 1.10
C LEU A 92 -8.16 -12.73 2.18
N SER A 93 -7.85 -11.71 2.97
CA SER A 93 -8.90 -11.02 3.71
C SER A 93 -10.00 -10.50 2.78
N GLU A 94 -11.23 -10.37 3.30
CA GLU A 94 -12.37 -9.79 2.59
C GLU A 94 -12.02 -8.44 1.94
N SER A 95 -11.33 -7.55 2.66
CA SER A 95 -10.94 -6.24 2.15
C SER A 95 -9.91 -6.32 1.01
N ALA A 96 -8.93 -7.22 1.10
CA ALA A 96 -7.94 -7.41 0.05
C ALA A 96 -8.55 -8.00 -1.21
N PHE A 97 -9.43 -8.98 -1.08
CA PHE A 97 -10.12 -9.59 -2.22
C PHE A 97 -10.99 -8.57 -2.96
N LYS A 98 -11.68 -7.68 -2.22
CA LYS A 98 -12.48 -6.59 -2.80
C LYS A 98 -11.69 -5.62 -3.67
N GLN A 99 -10.38 -5.47 -3.45
CA GLN A 99 -9.55 -4.65 -4.33
C GLN A 99 -9.37 -5.30 -5.71
N LEU A 100 -9.43 -6.62 -5.80
CA LEU A 100 -9.33 -7.37 -7.04
C LEU A 100 -10.70 -7.51 -7.72
N THR A 101 -11.72 -7.97 -6.99
CA THR A 101 -13.05 -8.25 -7.56
C THR A 101 -14.16 -8.27 -6.49
N GLY A 102 -15.42 -8.40 -6.90
CA GLY A 102 -16.55 -8.62 -6.00
C GLY A 102 -16.48 -9.97 -5.29
N LEU A 103 -16.93 -10.03 -4.03
CA LEU A 103 -16.87 -11.25 -3.21
C LEU A 103 -17.69 -12.41 -3.79
N ASP A 104 -18.69 -12.11 -4.62
CA ASP A 104 -19.54 -13.06 -5.34
C ASP A 104 -18.76 -13.94 -6.32
N ALA A 105 -17.58 -13.49 -6.78
CA ALA A 105 -16.67 -14.32 -7.55
C ALA A 105 -16.20 -15.55 -6.74
N GLY A 106 -16.01 -15.41 -5.42
CA GLY A 106 -15.63 -16.46 -4.46
C GLY A 106 -14.22 -17.02 -4.63
N ARG A 107 -13.79 -17.28 -5.86
CA ARG A 107 -12.50 -17.83 -6.26
C ARG A 107 -12.08 -17.25 -7.61
N ILE A 108 -10.82 -16.84 -7.72
CA ILE A 108 -10.23 -16.24 -8.93
C ILE A 108 -8.88 -16.85 -9.25
N LYS A 109 -8.46 -16.81 -10.52
CA LYS A 109 -7.09 -17.17 -10.92
C LYS A 109 -6.16 -15.99 -10.68
N VAL A 110 -5.14 -16.18 -9.87
CA VAL A 110 -4.17 -15.13 -9.52
C VAL A 110 -2.75 -15.55 -9.85
N ASN A 111 -1.92 -14.55 -10.12
CA ASN A 111 -0.48 -14.70 -10.04
C ASN A 111 0.05 -13.78 -8.94
N TRP A 112 1.06 -14.21 -8.21
CA TRP A 112 1.60 -13.43 -7.10
C TRP A 112 3.07 -13.72 -6.86
N ASN A 113 3.75 -12.78 -6.24
CA ASN A 113 5.15 -12.94 -5.85
C ASN A 113 5.38 -12.35 -4.47
N PHE A 114 6.38 -12.88 -3.76
CA PHE A 114 6.96 -12.16 -2.65
C PHE A 114 7.57 -10.86 -3.16
N GLU A 115 7.35 -9.78 -2.43
CA GLU A 115 8.05 -8.53 -2.68
C GLU A 115 9.42 -8.60 -1.99
N GLY A 116 10.49 -8.34 -2.74
CA GLY A 116 11.86 -8.31 -2.21
C GLY A 116 12.12 -7.08 -1.35
N ASP A 117 12.65 -7.29 -0.14
CA ASP A 117 13.23 -6.32 0.79
C ASP A 117 12.63 -4.90 0.81
N LEU A 118 11.52 -4.74 1.53
CA LEU A 118 11.23 -3.48 2.22
C LEU A 118 11.08 -3.74 3.72
N PRO A 119 12.15 -3.57 4.52
CA PRO A 119 12.00 -3.60 5.97
C PRO A 119 11.27 -2.32 6.41
N VAL A 120 10.11 -2.48 7.03
CA VAL A 120 9.60 -1.47 7.97
C VAL A 120 9.37 -2.19 9.28
N LEU A 121 10.46 -2.31 10.05
CA LEU A 121 10.40 -2.57 11.48
C LEU A 121 10.48 -1.21 12.17
N ASP A 122 9.38 -0.75 12.77
CA ASP A 122 9.46 0.26 13.83
C ASP A 122 9.77 -0.46 15.15
N ASN A 123 10.83 -0.02 15.81
CA ASN A 123 11.37 -0.57 17.06
C ASN A 123 10.79 0.08 18.32
N ASN A 124 9.71 0.88 18.23
CA ASN A 124 9.16 1.58 19.39
C ASN A 124 7.71 1.27 19.79
N ARG A 125 7.06 0.27 19.18
CA ARG A 125 5.90 -0.41 19.79
C ARG A 125 5.95 -1.89 19.47
N GLY A 126 6.06 -2.71 20.52
CA GLY A 126 6.23 -4.16 20.45
C GLY A 126 5.61 -4.83 19.23
N ASN A 127 6.45 -5.08 18.22
CA ASN A 127 6.25 -6.07 17.17
C ASN A 127 4.87 -6.04 16.47
N ILE A 128 4.31 -4.84 16.24
CA ILE A 128 3.14 -4.64 15.40
C ILE A 128 3.63 -4.53 13.93
N PRO A 129 3.16 -5.38 13.00
CA PRO A 129 3.32 -5.10 11.58
C PRO A 129 2.65 -3.77 11.28
N VAL A 130 3.42 -2.79 10.79
CA VAL A 130 2.87 -1.56 10.20
C VAL A 130 1.73 -1.95 9.27
N ASP A 131 0.56 -1.33 9.44
CA ASP A 131 -0.62 -1.63 8.65
C ASP A 131 -0.23 -1.67 7.17
N ALA A 132 -0.28 -2.87 6.58
CA ALA A 132 -0.26 -3.03 5.13
C ALA A 132 -1.44 -2.29 4.45
N GLY A 133 -2.36 -1.75 5.26
CA GLY A 133 -3.58 -1.05 4.87
C GLY A 133 -3.40 0.29 4.18
N MET A 134 -2.20 0.85 4.07
CA MET A 134 -2.00 2.22 3.58
C MET A 134 -0.80 2.33 2.62
N THR A 135 -0.59 1.32 1.79
CA THR A 135 0.21 1.49 0.57
C THR A 135 -0.69 1.99 -0.55
N GLY A 136 -0.32 3.13 -1.13
CA GLY A 136 -1.05 3.77 -2.21
C GLY A 136 -0.15 4.74 -2.98
N ASP A 137 -0.72 5.41 -3.95
CA ASP A 137 0.00 6.44 -4.67
C ASP A 137 -0.12 7.78 -3.93
N ALA A 138 1.00 8.46 -3.74
CA ALA A 138 1.01 9.88 -3.43
C ALA A 138 1.15 10.68 -4.72
N THR A 139 0.23 11.62 -4.95
CA THR A 139 0.41 12.72 -5.89
C THR A 139 0.64 14.01 -5.12
N TRP A 140 0.79 15.14 -5.84
CA TRP A 140 0.89 16.44 -5.21
C TRP A 140 -0.09 17.48 -5.75
N TYR A 141 -0.40 18.47 -4.91
CA TYR A 141 -1.21 19.64 -5.25
C TYR A 141 -0.69 20.91 -4.57
N GLN A 142 -1.22 22.05 -5.01
CA GLN A 142 -0.96 23.36 -4.44
C GLN A 142 -2.22 23.87 -3.72
N PRO A 143 -2.25 23.86 -2.38
CA PRO A 143 -3.32 24.46 -1.58
C PRO A 143 -3.60 25.94 -1.89
N ASN A 144 -2.58 26.71 -2.27
CA ASN A 144 -2.63 28.14 -2.61
C ASN A 144 -3.30 29.02 -1.54
N GLY A 145 -3.16 28.68 -0.26
CA GLY A 145 -3.81 29.40 0.85
C GLY A 145 -5.31 29.13 0.98
N ALA A 146 -5.88 28.24 0.14
CA ALA A 146 -7.29 27.89 0.19
C ALA A 146 -7.62 27.02 1.39
N TYR A 147 -8.90 27.02 1.75
CA TYR A 147 -9.44 26.18 2.81
C TYR A 147 -9.68 24.77 2.27
N GLY A 148 -9.01 23.78 2.87
CA GLY A 148 -9.33 22.37 2.65
C GLY A 148 -10.61 21.94 3.37
N ALA A 149 -11.02 20.68 3.18
CA ALA A 149 -12.21 20.09 3.81
C ALA A 149 -12.15 20.07 5.35
N CYS A 150 -10.99 20.26 5.97
CA CYS A 150 -10.84 20.45 7.41
C CYS A 150 -11.02 21.90 7.88
N ASN A 151 -11.48 22.78 6.99
CA ASN A 151 -11.79 24.18 7.24
C ASN A 151 -10.59 24.99 7.76
N ALA A 152 -9.43 24.79 7.12
CA ALA A 152 -8.20 25.48 7.45
C ALA A 152 -7.45 25.91 6.19
N PRO A 153 -6.89 27.12 6.17
CA PRO A 153 -6.02 27.53 5.08
C PRO A 153 -4.69 26.78 5.18
N SER A 154 -4.13 26.39 4.05
CA SER A 154 -2.78 25.82 3.99
C SER A 154 -1.99 26.45 2.85
N ALA A 155 -0.71 26.71 3.07
CA ALA A 155 0.24 27.19 2.07
C ALA A 155 0.83 26.03 1.27
N ASN A 156 1.41 26.33 0.10
CA ASN A 156 2.03 25.31 -0.77
C ASN A 156 3.20 24.57 -0.12
N TYR A 157 3.88 25.23 0.82
CA TYR A 157 5.04 24.68 1.54
C TYR A 157 4.66 24.01 2.87
N ASP A 158 3.40 24.11 3.32
CA ASP A 158 2.98 23.44 4.56
C ASP A 158 3.03 21.93 4.38
N LEU A 159 3.39 21.18 5.43
CA LEU A 159 3.45 19.72 5.37
C LEU A 159 2.06 19.13 5.62
N VAL A 160 1.23 19.15 4.58
CA VAL A 160 -0.17 18.73 4.66
C VAL A 160 -0.54 17.69 3.61
N ALA A 161 -1.61 16.94 3.90
CA ALA A 161 -2.15 15.91 3.03
C ALA A 161 -3.69 15.97 2.94
N GLY A 162 -4.22 15.57 1.79
CA GLY A 162 -5.61 15.20 1.58
C GLY A 162 -5.78 13.68 1.60
N LEU A 163 -6.77 13.18 2.35
CA LEU A 163 -7.07 11.75 2.46
C LEU A 163 -8.18 11.33 1.48
N PRO A 164 -8.19 10.08 0.98
CA PRO A 164 -9.29 9.57 0.17
C PRO A 164 -10.57 9.43 1.01
N PRO A 165 -11.77 9.39 0.41
CA PRO A 165 -13.04 9.46 1.15
C PRO A 165 -13.17 8.44 2.30
N GLY A 166 -12.71 7.20 2.07
CA GLY A 166 -12.75 6.14 3.08
C GLY A 166 -11.91 6.45 4.31
N HIS A 167 -10.69 6.96 4.13
CA HIS A 167 -9.78 7.29 5.23
C HIS A 167 -10.04 8.67 5.82
N TYR A 168 -10.50 9.64 5.02
CA TYR A 168 -10.95 10.94 5.51
C TYR A 168 -12.12 10.78 6.50
N ALA A 169 -12.98 9.78 6.26
CA ALA A 169 -14.03 9.34 7.17
C ALA A 169 -14.90 10.50 7.67
N ASN A 170 -15.47 11.25 6.71
CA ASN A 170 -16.30 12.43 6.94
C ASN A 170 -15.68 13.47 7.90
N GLY A 171 -14.37 13.68 7.78
CA GLY A 171 -13.64 14.68 8.57
C GLY A 171 -13.20 14.21 9.94
N SER A 172 -13.52 12.97 10.34
CA SER A 172 -13.06 12.42 11.62
C SER A 172 -11.53 12.29 11.73
N LYS A 173 -10.80 12.41 10.61
CA LYS A 173 -9.34 12.43 10.56
C LYS A 173 -8.72 13.81 10.37
N CYS A 174 -9.51 14.88 10.36
CA CYS A 174 -8.94 16.22 10.31
C CYS A 174 -7.96 16.44 11.46
N TRP A 175 -6.85 17.11 11.15
CA TRP A 175 -5.77 17.45 12.11
C TRP A 175 -5.01 16.25 12.66
N ARG A 176 -5.33 15.04 12.21
CA ARG A 176 -4.48 13.88 12.49
C ARG A 176 -3.21 13.98 11.66
N HIS A 177 -2.15 13.41 12.20
CA HIS A 177 -0.86 13.33 11.52
C HIS A 177 -0.75 11.99 10.79
N LEU A 178 -0.16 12.00 9.60
CA LEU A 178 0.28 10.82 8.88
C LEU A 178 1.81 10.79 8.91
N ASN A 179 2.37 9.62 9.14
CA ASN A 179 3.76 9.37 8.80
C ASN A 179 3.76 8.73 7.40
N VAL A 180 4.37 9.39 6.42
CA VAL A 180 4.43 8.96 5.02
C VAL A 180 5.86 8.62 4.68
N HIS A 181 6.09 7.47 4.04
CA HIS A 181 7.43 7.05 3.70
C HIS A 181 7.58 6.61 2.25
N TYR A 182 8.78 6.86 1.74
CA TYR A 182 9.17 6.63 0.36
C TYR A 182 10.69 6.46 0.27
N GLN A 183 11.16 5.33 -0.27
CA GLN A 183 12.58 5.08 -0.55
C GLN A 183 13.53 5.43 0.61
N GLY A 184 13.18 5.01 1.84
CA GLY A 184 13.98 5.24 3.05
C GLY A 184 13.85 6.65 3.66
N LYS A 185 13.04 7.53 3.07
CA LYS A 185 12.64 8.81 3.65
C LYS A 185 11.29 8.70 4.33
N SER A 186 11.08 9.47 5.40
CA SER A 186 9.80 9.57 6.09
C SER A 186 9.50 11.03 6.41
N ILE A 187 8.23 11.42 6.28
CA ILE A 187 7.74 12.76 6.62
C ILE A 187 6.49 12.67 7.48
N ASP A 188 6.32 13.63 8.37
CA ASP A 188 5.10 13.84 9.14
C ASP A 188 4.27 14.92 8.47
N VAL A 189 3.02 14.60 8.10
CA VAL A 189 2.09 15.53 7.43
C VAL A 189 0.77 15.61 8.17
N THR A 190 0.15 16.78 8.15
CA THR A 190 -1.16 17.00 8.78
C THR A 190 -2.29 16.78 7.77
N VAL A 191 -3.34 16.06 8.16
CA VAL A 191 -4.55 15.89 7.34
C VAL A 191 -5.37 17.18 7.40
N VAL A 192 -5.49 17.86 6.27
CA VAL A 192 -6.24 19.14 6.15
C VAL A 192 -7.33 19.11 5.08
N ASP A 193 -7.37 18.04 4.27
CA ASP A 193 -8.29 18.00 3.14
C ASP A 193 -8.84 16.59 2.85
N LEU A 194 -9.90 16.57 2.04
CA LEU A 194 -10.42 15.41 1.36
C LEU A 194 -9.84 15.39 -0.06
N CYS A 195 -9.41 14.24 -0.53
CA CYS A 195 -9.04 13.99 -1.92
C CYS A 195 -10.14 13.15 -2.59
N PRO A 196 -11.15 13.75 -3.25
CA PRO A 196 -12.29 13.00 -3.78
C PRO A 196 -11.92 12.04 -4.91
N GLY A 197 -10.86 12.35 -5.66
CA GLY A 197 -10.38 11.55 -6.79
C GLY A 197 -9.30 10.53 -6.44
N CYS A 198 -8.89 10.45 -5.17
CA CYS A 198 -7.88 9.49 -4.74
C CYS A 198 -8.46 8.07 -4.73
N GLY A 199 -7.65 7.07 -5.14
CA GLY A 199 -7.94 5.67 -4.90
C GLY A 199 -8.00 5.35 -3.40
N PRO A 200 -8.42 4.12 -3.01
CA PRO A 200 -8.71 3.78 -1.62
C PRO A 200 -7.62 4.11 -0.60
N ASN A 201 -6.34 4.04 -1.01
CA ASN A 201 -5.17 4.32 -0.17
C ASN A 201 -4.26 5.42 -0.75
N ASP A 202 -4.69 6.07 -1.83
CA ASP A 202 -3.92 7.16 -2.42
C ASP A 202 -4.06 8.40 -1.55
N ILE A 203 -3.00 9.19 -1.45
CA ILE A 203 -3.00 10.45 -0.70
C ILE A 203 -2.55 11.58 -1.62
N ASN A 204 -3.05 12.79 -1.36
CA ASN A 204 -2.61 13.96 -2.10
C ASN A 204 -1.77 14.85 -1.18
N LEU A 205 -0.48 14.92 -1.43
CA LEU A 205 0.44 15.71 -0.62
C LEU A 205 0.47 17.16 -1.12
N SER A 206 0.63 18.11 -0.23
CA SER A 206 1.10 19.45 -0.62
C SER A 206 2.42 19.36 -1.41
N GLU A 207 2.68 20.35 -2.27
CA GLU A 207 3.94 20.50 -2.99
C GLU A 207 5.15 20.39 -2.05
N GLY A 208 5.13 21.10 -0.91
CA GLY A 208 6.17 21.08 0.09
C GLY A 208 6.41 19.69 0.70
N ALA A 209 5.34 18.97 1.06
CA ALA A 209 5.46 17.61 1.57
C ALA A 209 6.02 16.64 0.51
N PHE A 210 5.53 16.71 -0.72
CA PHE A 210 5.97 15.81 -1.78
C PHE A 210 7.46 15.98 -2.11
N GLN A 211 7.94 17.23 -2.19
CA GLN A 211 9.34 17.56 -2.51
C GLN A 211 10.35 16.94 -1.54
N LEU A 212 9.97 16.73 -0.28
CA LEU A 212 10.81 16.05 0.69
C LEU A 212 11.03 14.58 0.32
N LEU A 213 10.03 13.94 -0.30
CA LEU A 213 10.09 12.54 -0.72
C LEU A 213 10.71 12.40 -2.11
N ALA A 214 10.23 13.14 -3.11
CA ALA A 214 10.67 13.02 -4.51
C ALA A 214 10.60 14.36 -5.27
N PRO A 215 11.37 14.53 -6.37
CA PRO A 215 11.21 15.68 -7.26
C PRO A 215 9.79 15.78 -7.83
N LEU A 216 9.22 16.99 -7.88
CA LEU A 216 7.85 17.22 -8.39
C LEU A 216 7.61 16.66 -9.79
N ALA A 217 8.65 16.66 -10.64
CA ALA A 217 8.58 16.14 -12.01
C ALA A 217 8.22 14.65 -12.07
N VAL A 218 8.39 13.89 -10.98
CA VAL A 218 7.94 12.51 -10.87
C VAL A 218 6.41 12.43 -10.85
N GLY A 219 5.73 13.43 -10.26
CA GLY A 219 4.27 13.61 -10.28
C GLY A 219 3.47 12.62 -9.44
N ARG A 220 3.90 11.36 -9.37
CA ARG A 220 3.25 10.27 -8.64
C ARG A 220 4.30 9.30 -8.12
N ILE A 221 4.25 9.00 -6.82
CA ILE A 221 5.14 8.03 -6.18
C ILE A 221 4.33 7.02 -5.38
N ARG A 222 4.80 5.78 -5.30
CA ARG A 222 4.15 4.77 -4.47
C ARG A 222 4.70 4.85 -3.05
N VAL A 223 3.84 5.16 -2.08
CA VAL A 223 4.21 5.39 -0.69
C VAL A 223 3.55 4.35 0.21
N HIS A 224 4.12 4.18 1.39
CA HIS A 224 3.39 3.66 2.54
C HIS A 224 3.16 4.78 3.54
N TRP A 225 2.03 4.77 4.21
CA TRP A 225 1.73 5.75 5.24
C TRP A 225 0.97 5.14 6.40
N GLU A 226 0.96 5.81 7.54
CA GLU A 226 0.16 5.41 8.70
C GLU A 226 -0.35 6.62 9.46
N LEU A 227 -1.53 6.50 10.08
CA LEU A 227 -1.99 7.50 11.05
C LEU A 227 -1.11 7.45 12.30
N LYS A 228 -0.52 8.60 12.64
CA LYS A 228 0.20 8.77 13.90
C LYS A 228 -0.80 8.71 15.06
N ALA A 229 -0.52 7.86 16.05
CA ALA A 229 -1.39 7.62 17.19
C ALA A 229 -1.58 8.86 18.06
#